data_AF-A0A523V5S4-F1
#
_entry.id   AF-A0A523V5S4-F1
#
_cell.length_a   1.000
_cell.length_b   1.000
_cell.length_c   1.000
_cell.angle_alpha   90.00
_cell.angle_beta   90.00
_cell.angle_gamma   90.00
#
_symmetry.space_group_name_H-M   'P 1'
#
loop_
_entity.id
_entity.type
_entity.pdbx_description
1 polymer ?
#
loop_
_entity_poly.entity_id
_entity_poly.type
_entity_poly.pdbx_seq_one_letter_code
_entity_poly.pdbx_strand_id
1 'polypeptide(L)'
;MLNPLQDKVPMQSEQSPYETVLQDCLRGELRLVNAGLPKSQKRLSDLLNEKYPHVVCNDGSTHCFKKSELEYLASMIDADEQQALPLPMLIERGGSQAEAAIICGAKVEEKVVSKALNMPVTSEEGRVRIYKPQLALLRRKLRTTTVYVFSPTVVA
;
A
#
# COMPACT_ATOMS: atom_id res chain seq x y z
N MET A 1 29.36 -22.85 43.65
CA MET A 1 27.99 -22.40 43.97
C MET A 1 27.54 -21.55 42.78
N LEU A 2 26.73 -22.06 41.82
CA LEU A 2 25.26 -22.16 41.88
C LEU A 2 24.66 -20.88 42.50
N ASN A 3 23.92 -20.02 41.81
CA ASN A 3 22.76 -20.33 41.00
C ASN A 3 22.48 -19.31 39.86
N PRO A 4 21.71 -19.74 38.84
CA PRO A 4 21.33 -19.01 37.64
C PRO A 4 20.03 -18.22 37.85
N LEU A 5 19.85 -17.15 37.08
CA LEU A 5 18.53 -16.59 36.78
C LEU A 5 18.48 -16.22 35.29
N GLN A 6 18.45 -17.26 34.46
CA GLN A 6 17.48 -17.27 33.37
C GLN A 6 16.14 -17.57 34.02
N ASP A 7 15.21 -16.62 33.98
CA ASP A 7 13.83 -16.97 33.63
C ASP A 7 12.98 -15.74 33.31
N LYS A 8 12.41 -15.81 32.10
CA LYS A 8 11.11 -15.29 31.68
C LYS A 8 10.95 -13.78 31.51
N VAL A 9 11.13 -13.39 30.24
CA VAL A 9 10.21 -12.58 29.44
C VAL A 9 8.89 -12.29 30.16
N PRO A 10 8.52 -11.02 30.43
CA PRO A 10 7.19 -10.72 30.92
C PRO A 10 6.18 -11.00 29.80
N MET A 11 5.40 -12.05 30.00
CA MET A 11 3.94 -12.02 29.98
C MET A 11 3.32 -11.30 28.77
N GLN A 12 2.85 -12.10 27.80
CA GLN A 12 1.79 -11.68 26.89
C GLN A 12 0.65 -11.12 27.75
N SER A 13 0.44 -9.82 27.74
CA SER A 13 -0.70 -9.21 28.42
C SER A 13 -1.96 -9.67 27.69
N GLU A 14 -2.79 -10.48 28.36
CA GLU A 14 -4.18 -10.68 27.93
C GLU A 14 -4.80 -9.30 27.79
N GLN A 15 -5.16 -8.92 26.56
CA GLN A 15 -5.81 -7.63 26.30
C GLN A 15 -7.11 -7.58 27.10
N SER A 16 -7.35 -6.47 27.78
CA SER A 16 -8.58 -6.29 28.56
C SER A 16 -9.80 -6.40 27.64
N PRO A 17 -10.94 -6.99 28.08
CA PRO A 17 -12.18 -7.00 27.30
C PRO A 17 -12.58 -5.61 26.79
N TYR A 18 -12.23 -4.55 27.54
CA TYR A 18 -12.41 -3.17 27.14
C TYR A 18 -11.56 -2.79 25.90
N GLU A 19 -10.28 -3.17 25.88
CA GLU A 19 -9.38 -2.89 24.76
C GLU A 19 -9.83 -3.62 23.48
N THR A 20 -10.31 -4.86 23.62
CA THR A 20 -10.86 -5.62 22.49
C THR A 20 -12.05 -4.89 21.86
N VAL A 21 -13.00 -4.42 22.68
CA VAL A 21 -14.16 -3.66 22.17
C VAL A 21 -13.71 -2.39 21.45
N LEU A 22 -12.75 -1.64 22.00
CA LEU A 22 -12.21 -0.44 21.34
C LEU A 22 -11.53 -0.76 20.00
N GLN A 23 -10.76 -1.85 19.93
CA GLN A 23 -10.11 -2.29 18.69
C GLN A 23 -11.14 -2.68 17.61
N ASP A 24 -12.22 -3.35 18.00
CA ASP A 24 -13.29 -3.73 17.07
C ASP A 24 -14.06 -2.50 16.56
N CYS A 25 -14.35 -1.52 17.42
CA CYS A 25 -14.94 -0.25 17.01
C CYS A 25 -14.03 0.48 16.00
N LEU A 26 -12.74 0.62 16.30
CA LEU A 26 -11.77 1.28 15.41
C LEU A 26 -11.65 0.54 14.07
N ARG A 27 -11.65 -0.79 14.08
CA ARG A 27 -11.64 -1.61 12.85
C ARG A 27 -12.90 -1.38 12.02
N GLY A 28 -14.06 -1.22 12.66
CA GLY A 28 -15.31 -0.84 12.00
C GLY A 28 -15.21 0.50 11.29
N GLU A 29 -14.74 1.53 11.99
CA GLU A 29 -14.56 2.88 11.43
C GLU A 29 -13.55 2.90 10.26
N LEU A 30 -12.42 2.20 10.41
CA LEU A 30 -11.42 2.10 9.34
C LEU A 30 -11.95 1.40 8.09
N ARG A 31 -12.88 0.42 8.25
CA ARG A 31 -13.55 -0.19 7.10
C ARG A 31 -14.43 0.81 6.35
N LEU A 32 -15.12 1.70 7.07
CA LEU A 32 -15.96 2.75 6.48
C LEU A 32 -15.09 3.80 5.77
N VAL A 33 -14.02 4.27 6.42
CA VAL A 33 -13.08 5.24 5.83
C VAL A 33 -12.42 4.69 4.56
N ASN A 34 -12.12 3.39 4.55
CA ASN A 34 -11.51 2.71 3.41
C ASN A 34 -12.53 2.01 2.49
N ALA A 35 -13.82 2.34 2.56
CA ALA A 35 -14.85 1.64 1.78
C ALA A 35 -14.64 1.78 0.26
N GLY A 36 -14.07 2.90 -0.19
CA GLY A 36 -13.70 3.14 -1.59
C GLY A 36 -12.41 2.43 -2.05
N LEU A 37 -11.74 1.65 -1.19
CA LEU A 37 -10.57 0.86 -1.60
C LEU A 37 -10.99 -0.36 -2.42
N PRO A 38 -10.16 -0.78 -3.41
CA PRO A 38 -10.35 -2.03 -4.12
C PRO A 38 -10.43 -3.23 -3.18
N LYS A 39 -11.45 -4.07 -3.39
CA LYS A 39 -11.64 -5.33 -2.65
C LYS A 39 -10.56 -6.36 -3.02
N SER A 40 -10.05 -6.28 -4.24
CA SER A 40 -8.94 -7.06 -4.74
C SER A 40 -8.11 -6.26 -5.75
N GLN A 41 -6.85 -6.66 -5.92
CA GLN A 41 -5.97 -6.13 -6.95
C GLN A 41 -5.96 -7.08 -8.17
N LYS A 42 -5.63 -6.54 -9.34
CA LYS A 42 -5.32 -7.30 -10.56
C LYS A 42 -3.88 -7.04 -10.98
N ARG A 43 -3.26 -7.96 -11.71
CA ARG A 43 -1.90 -7.75 -12.24
C ARG A 43 -1.94 -6.78 -13.41
N LEU A 44 -0.85 -6.05 -13.62
CA LEU A 44 -0.73 -5.13 -14.74
C LEU A 44 -0.93 -5.85 -16.09
N SER A 45 -0.37 -7.06 -16.24
CA SER A 45 -0.56 -7.90 -17.43
C SER A 45 -2.03 -8.16 -17.75
N ASP A 46 -2.86 -8.43 -16.73
CA ASP A 46 -4.29 -8.70 -16.92
C ASP A 46 -5.01 -7.42 -17.34
N LEU A 47 -4.74 -6.32 -16.63
CA LEU A 47 -5.36 -5.03 -16.88
C LEU A 47 -5.04 -4.46 -18.27
N LEU A 48 -3.85 -4.72 -18.82
CA LEU A 48 -3.48 -4.29 -20.18
C LEU A 48 -4.34 -4.96 -21.27
N ASN A 49 -4.80 -6.17 -21.01
CA ASN A 49 -5.62 -6.96 -21.94
C ASN A 49 -7.13 -6.68 -21.81
N GLU A 50 -7.55 -5.94 -20.78
CA GLU A 50 -8.94 -5.58 -20.59
C GLU A 50 -9.36 -4.42 -21.51
N LYS A 51 -10.55 -4.55 -22.14
CA LYS A 51 -11.15 -3.45 -22.91
C LYS A 51 -11.45 -2.23 -22.02
N TYR A 52 -11.91 -2.48 -20.80
CA TYR A 52 -12.21 -1.47 -19.79
C TYR A 52 -11.55 -1.88 -18.47
N PRO A 53 -10.27 -1.52 -18.24
CA PRO A 53 -9.52 -1.99 -17.08
C PRO A 53 -10.10 -1.43 -15.78
N HIS A 54 -10.49 -2.31 -14.85
CA HIS A 54 -11.11 -1.91 -13.59
C HIS A 54 -10.99 -2.96 -12.47
N VAL A 55 -11.24 -2.52 -11.23
CA VAL A 55 -11.47 -3.36 -10.05
C VAL A 55 -12.71 -2.90 -9.27
N VAL A 56 -13.29 -3.80 -8.47
CA VAL A 56 -14.45 -3.50 -7.62
C VAL A 56 -13.96 -3.13 -6.22
N CYS A 57 -14.54 -2.08 -5.64
CA CYS A 57 -14.23 -1.59 -4.30
C CYS A 57 -15.09 -2.25 -3.21
N ASN A 58 -14.71 -2.04 -1.94
CA ASN A 58 -15.42 -2.63 -0.79
C ASN A 58 -16.86 -2.13 -0.66
N ASP A 59 -17.15 -0.90 -1.11
CA ASP A 59 -18.48 -0.30 -1.20
C ASP A 59 -19.29 -0.75 -2.43
N GLY A 60 -18.74 -1.62 -3.27
CA GLY A 60 -19.35 -2.07 -4.53
C GLY A 60 -19.18 -1.09 -5.70
N SER A 61 -18.51 0.06 -5.49
CA SER A 61 -18.16 0.97 -6.57
C SER A 61 -17.07 0.37 -7.48
N THR A 62 -16.85 1.00 -8.64
CA THR A 62 -15.83 0.57 -9.60
C THR A 62 -14.70 1.59 -9.66
N HIS A 63 -13.47 1.11 -9.46
CA HIS A 63 -12.26 1.87 -9.68
C HIS A 63 -11.72 1.56 -11.08
N CYS A 64 -11.84 2.52 -12.00
CA CYS A 64 -11.36 2.40 -13.38
C CYS A 64 -9.92 2.90 -13.52
N PHE A 65 -9.12 2.19 -14.31
CA PHE A 65 -7.76 2.60 -14.63
C PHE A 65 -7.70 3.32 -15.98
N LYS A 66 -6.87 4.35 -16.06
CA LYS A 66 -6.52 4.96 -17.34
C LYS A 66 -5.57 4.03 -18.09
N LYS A 67 -5.94 3.66 -19.32
CA LYS A 67 -5.11 2.81 -20.17
C LYS A 67 -3.71 3.40 -20.42
N SER A 68 -3.62 4.72 -20.59
CA SER A 68 -2.34 5.42 -20.73
C SER A 68 -1.41 5.29 -19.52
N GLU A 69 -1.97 5.20 -18.30
CA GLU A 69 -1.16 4.98 -17.09
C GLU A 69 -0.67 3.53 -17.01
N LEU A 70 -1.48 2.56 -17.44
CA LEU A 70 -1.07 1.15 -17.53
C LEU A 70 0.03 0.93 -18.57
N GLU A 71 -0.11 1.53 -19.76
CA GLU A 71 0.91 1.48 -20.81
C GLU A 71 2.21 2.17 -20.38
N TYR A 72 2.10 3.28 -19.66
CA TYR A 72 3.27 3.93 -19.05
C TYR A 72 3.97 3.02 -18.04
N LEU A 73 3.22 2.34 -17.16
CA LEU A 73 3.80 1.33 -16.26
C LEU A 73 4.50 0.21 -17.05
N ALA A 74 3.84 -0.34 -18.07
CA ALA A 74 4.39 -1.41 -18.90
C ALA A 74 5.70 -1.01 -19.58
N SER A 75 5.85 0.26 -19.97
CA SER A 75 7.10 0.77 -20.54
C SER A 75 8.27 0.81 -19.56
N MET A 76 8.01 0.76 -18.25
CA MET A 76 9.02 0.85 -17.20
C MET A 76 9.55 -0.51 -16.73
N ILE A 77 8.85 -1.61 -17.00
CA ILE A 77 9.15 -2.93 -16.44
C ILE A 77 8.98 -4.05 -17.46
N ASP A 78 9.67 -5.17 -17.26
CA ASP A 78 9.62 -6.31 -18.18
C ASP A 78 8.33 -7.14 -18.01
N ALA A 79 8.12 -8.14 -18.88
CA ALA A 79 6.90 -8.93 -18.92
C ALA A 79 6.65 -9.74 -17.64
N ASP A 80 7.70 -10.26 -17.01
CA ASP A 80 7.59 -11.02 -15.77
C ASP A 80 7.20 -10.09 -14.62
N GLU A 81 7.80 -8.90 -14.58
CA GLU A 81 7.43 -7.84 -13.65
C GLU A 81 5.99 -7.35 -13.86
N GLN A 82 5.50 -7.29 -15.10
CA GLN A 82 4.11 -6.92 -15.39
C GLN A 82 3.11 -7.95 -14.83
N GLN A 83 3.49 -9.24 -14.81
CA GLN A 83 2.70 -10.29 -14.16
C GLN A 83 2.80 -10.24 -12.64
N ALA A 84 3.88 -9.65 -12.10
CA ALA A 84 4.10 -9.52 -10.68
C ALA A 84 3.46 -8.25 -10.08
N LEU A 85 3.30 -7.16 -10.82
CA LEU A 85 2.84 -5.87 -10.27
C LEU A 85 1.31 -5.86 -10.01
N PRO A 86 0.85 -5.85 -8.75
CA PRO A 86 -0.58 -5.71 -8.45
C PRO A 86 -1.00 -4.23 -8.47
N LEU A 87 -2.19 -3.95 -8.99
CA LEU A 87 -2.74 -2.60 -9.08
C LEU A 87 -4.13 -2.47 -8.42
N PRO A 88 -4.44 -1.30 -7.84
CA PRO A 88 -3.56 -0.13 -7.70
C PRO A 88 -2.51 -0.32 -6.60
N MET A 89 -1.37 0.36 -6.72
CA MET A 89 -0.40 0.46 -5.62
C MET A 89 -0.99 1.31 -4.48
N LEU A 90 -0.76 0.90 -3.24
CA LEU A 90 -1.33 1.57 -2.07
C LEU A 90 -0.37 2.63 -1.52
N ILE A 91 -0.92 3.82 -1.25
CA ILE A 91 -0.21 4.93 -0.62
C ILE A 91 -0.76 5.10 0.79
N GLU A 92 0.03 4.75 1.77
CA GLU A 92 -0.21 5.03 3.18
C GLU A 92 0.24 6.46 3.49
N ARG A 93 -0.57 7.25 4.20
CA ARG A 93 -0.11 8.55 4.71
C ARG A 93 0.66 8.31 6.02
N GLY A 94 1.84 8.91 6.15
CA GLY A 94 2.61 8.84 7.40
C GLY A 94 1.92 9.60 8.53
N GLY A 95 2.33 9.34 9.78
CA GLY A 95 1.84 10.06 10.96
C GLY A 95 2.20 11.55 10.92
N SER A 96 3.31 11.91 10.27
CA SER A 96 3.63 13.30 9.94
C SER A 96 2.95 13.72 8.63
N GLN A 97 2.34 14.91 8.58
CA GLN A 97 1.65 15.38 7.37
C GLN A 97 2.56 15.46 6.13
N ALA A 98 3.89 15.50 6.33
CA ALA A 98 4.91 15.71 5.29
C ALA A 98 5.23 14.46 4.46
N GLU A 99 4.79 13.29 4.92
CA GLU A 99 5.27 12.01 4.41
C GLU A 99 4.15 11.06 4.01
N ALA A 100 4.48 10.18 3.07
CA ALA A 100 3.67 9.05 2.69
C ALA A 100 4.60 7.86 2.41
N ALA A 101 4.04 6.67 2.47
CA ALA A 101 4.72 5.43 2.13
C ALA A 101 3.94 4.71 1.04
N ILE A 102 4.64 4.21 0.03
CA ILE A 102 4.05 3.25 -0.90
C ILE A 102 4.28 1.87 -0.32
N ILE A 103 3.20 1.11 -0.15
CA ILE A 103 3.27 -0.26 0.32
C ILE A 103 3.78 -1.13 -0.84
N CYS A 104 4.90 -1.81 -0.63
CA CYS A 104 5.54 -2.68 -1.61
C CYS A 104 5.43 -4.12 -1.14
N GLY A 105 4.63 -4.92 -1.87
CA GLY A 105 4.56 -6.37 -1.64
C GLY A 105 5.75 -7.11 -2.28
N ALA A 106 6.35 -6.52 -3.32
CA ALA A 106 7.48 -7.07 -4.05
C ALA A 106 8.48 -5.98 -4.47
N LYS A 107 9.59 -6.40 -5.12
CA LYS A 107 10.62 -5.49 -5.65
C LYS A 107 10.16 -4.67 -6.86
N VAL A 108 9.08 -5.07 -7.52
CA VAL A 108 8.60 -4.41 -8.74
C VAL A 108 8.03 -3.02 -8.46
N GLU A 109 7.32 -2.84 -7.34
CA GLU A 109 6.80 -1.54 -6.91
C GLU A 109 7.94 -0.53 -6.68
N GLU A 110 9.03 -0.94 -6.02
CA GLU A 110 10.22 -0.09 -5.82
C GLU A 110 10.80 0.40 -7.15
N LYS A 111 10.96 -0.52 -8.12
CA LYS A 111 11.47 -0.19 -9.46
C LYS A 111 10.55 0.78 -10.20
N VAL A 112 9.24 0.57 -10.14
CA VAL A 112 8.24 1.46 -10.72
C VAL A 112 8.33 2.84 -10.11
N VAL A 113 8.40 2.95 -8.79
CA VAL A 113 8.46 4.23 -8.08
C VAL A 113 9.77 4.96 -8.40
N SER A 114 10.90 4.25 -8.41
CA SER A 114 12.22 4.77 -8.81
C SER A 114 12.16 5.41 -10.20
N LYS A 115 11.64 4.67 -11.19
CA LYS A 115 11.51 5.14 -12.58
C LYS A 115 10.49 6.27 -12.72
N ALA A 116 9.36 6.21 -12.02
CA ALA A 116 8.33 7.23 -12.06
C ALA A 116 8.82 8.57 -11.47
N LEU A 117 9.64 8.53 -10.43
CA LEU A 117 10.22 9.72 -9.79
C LEU A 117 11.53 10.18 -10.46
N ASN A 118 12.14 9.34 -11.31
CA ASN A 118 13.46 9.56 -11.90
C ASN A 118 14.54 9.78 -10.83
N MET A 119 14.49 8.98 -9.77
CA MET A 119 15.47 8.99 -8.68
C MET A 119 15.52 7.60 -8.03
N PRO A 120 16.67 7.17 -7.50
CA PRO A 120 16.73 5.94 -6.73
C PRO A 120 15.84 6.07 -5.48
N VAL A 121 15.09 5.01 -5.21
CA VAL A 121 14.35 4.82 -3.97
C VAL A 121 14.67 3.43 -3.46
N THR A 122 14.52 3.22 -2.16
CA THR A 122 14.74 1.93 -1.52
C THR A 122 13.53 1.61 -0.66
N SER A 123 13.09 0.35 -0.71
CA SER A 123 12.06 -0.13 0.20
C SER A 123 12.68 -0.54 1.54
N GLU A 124 12.22 0.08 2.62
CA GLU A 124 12.52 -0.32 3.99
C GLU A 124 11.27 -0.97 4.60
N GLU A 125 11.39 -2.17 5.16
CA GLU A 125 10.25 -2.90 5.77
C GLU A 125 9.01 -3.02 4.85
N GLY A 126 9.23 -3.23 3.56
CA GLY A 126 8.17 -3.31 2.54
C GLY A 126 7.50 -1.98 2.22
N ARG A 127 8.17 -0.85 2.48
CA ARG A 127 7.66 0.50 2.22
C ARG A 127 8.68 1.38 1.52
N VAL A 128 8.26 2.08 0.48
CA VAL A 128 9.03 3.18 -0.11
C VAL A 128 8.53 4.50 0.47
N ARG A 129 9.36 5.15 1.29
CA ARG A 129 9.07 6.46 1.87
C ARG A 129 9.19 7.55 0.81
N ILE A 130 8.16 8.39 0.72
CA ILE A 130 8.09 9.53 -0.20
C ILE A 130 7.57 10.78 0.52
N TYR A 131 8.09 11.93 0.12
CA TYR A 131 7.69 13.23 0.65
C TYR A 131 6.65 13.91 -0.23
N LYS A 132 5.95 14.93 0.30
CA LYS A 132 4.92 15.70 -0.44
C LYS A 132 5.27 16.04 -1.90
N PRO A 133 6.48 16.56 -2.23
CA PRO A 133 6.82 16.87 -3.63
C PRO A 133 6.88 15.63 -4.52
N GLN A 134 7.48 14.54 -4.02
CA GLN A 134 7.56 13.26 -4.75
C GLN A 134 6.18 12.65 -4.92
N LEU A 135 5.34 12.68 -3.89
CA LEU A 135 3.96 12.23 -3.96
C LEU A 135 3.17 13.00 -5.03
N ALA A 136 3.36 14.32 -5.13
CA ALA A 136 2.72 15.14 -6.16
C ALA A 136 3.18 14.75 -7.58
N LEU A 137 4.48 14.48 -7.76
CA LEU A 137 5.03 14.01 -9.03
C LEU A 137 4.49 12.62 -9.42
N LEU A 138 4.46 11.70 -8.46
CA LEU A 138 3.91 10.36 -8.65
C LEU A 138 2.43 10.41 -9.04
N ARG A 139 1.61 11.13 -8.26
CA ARG A 139 0.16 11.25 -8.48
C ARG A 139 -0.18 11.98 -9.79
N ARG A 140 0.73 12.79 -10.32
CA ARG A 140 0.57 13.40 -11.65
C ARG A 140 0.66 12.35 -12.77
N LYS A 141 1.53 11.35 -12.61
CA LYS A 141 1.77 10.29 -13.61
C LYS A 141 0.87 9.07 -13.42
N LEU A 142 0.60 8.69 -12.17
CA LEU A 142 0.00 7.41 -11.77
C LEU A 142 -1.24 7.64 -10.89
N ARG A 143 -2.21 8.43 -11.36
CA ARG A 143 -3.35 8.87 -10.54
C ARG A 143 -4.36 7.76 -10.30
N THR A 144 -4.62 6.94 -11.32
CA THR A 144 -5.58 5.83 -11.26
C THR A 144 -4.92 4.51 -10.91
N THR A 145 -3.61 4.39 -11.08
CA THR A 145 -2.85 3.20 -10.69
C THR A 145 -2.31 3.26 -9.27
N THR A 146 -2.62 4.33 -8.52
CA THR A 146 -2.34 4.47 -7.09
C THR A 146 -3.57 4.90 -6.31
N VAL A 147 -3.74 4.42 -5.08
CA VAL A 147 -4.87 4.77 -4.20
C VAL A 147 -4.37 4.97 -2.77
N TYR A 148 -4.97 5.92 -2.04
CA TYR A 148 -4.65 6.17 -0.64
C TYR A 148 -5.34 5.17 0.29
N VAL A 149 -4.59 4.60 1.23
CA VAL A 149 -5.11 3.77 2.32
C VAL A 149 -4.90 4.48 3.66
N PHE A 150 -5.90 4.39 4.52
CA PHE A 150 -5.81 4.83 5.90
C PHE A 150 -5.54 3.63 6.79
N SER A 151 -4.43 3.65 7.52
CA SER A 151 -4.05 2.59 8.45
C SER A 151 -4.15 3.08 9.90
N PRO A 152 -4.34 2.16 10.86
CA PRO A 152 -4.32 2.50 12.29
C PRO A 152 -2.91 2.80 12.81
N THR A 153 -1.88 2.37 12.07
CA THR A 153 -0.49 2.56 12.45
C THR A 153 -0.12 4.01 12.22
N VAL A 154 -0.11 4.80 13.29
CA VAL A 154 0.56 6.10 13.27
C VAL A 154 2.05 5.79 13.08
N VAL A 155 2.53 5.89 11.84
CA VAL A 155 3.97 5.83 11.54
C VAL A 155 4.58 7.06 12.18
N ALA A 156 5.17 6.87 13.37
CA ALA A 156 5.88 7.88 14.14
C ALA A 156 7.34 8.00 13.67
#